data_AF-A0A1F9FEE6-F1
#
_entry.id   AF-A0A1F9FEE6-F1
#
_cell.length_a   1.000
_cell.length_b   1.000
_cell.length_c   1.000
_cell.angle_alpha   90.00
_cell.angle_beta   90.00
_cell.angle_gamma   90.00
#
_symmetry.space_group_name_H-M   'P 1'
#
loop_
_entity.id
_entity.type
_entity.pdbx_description
1 polymer ?
#
loop_
_entity_poly.entity_id
_entity_poly.type
_entity_poly.pdbx_seq_one_letter_code
_entity_poly.pdbx_strand_id
1 'polypeptide(L)'
;MFGTSTSVEFNEAVEYLCKQPPKKQIVIEGKLDWAAARQDQPESKSQYVLRLVRTVRNNLFHGGKFPEPTGPIAESAGDQVLLKHGLSVLAGCVEMEPRLQPWFEVD
;
A
#
# COMPACT_ATOMS: atom_id res chain seq x y z
N MET A 1 -4.10 -3.21 19.08
CA MET A 1 -4.46 -1.80 18.78
C MET A 1 -3.28 -1.21 18.02
N PHE A 2 -3.49 -0.48 16.92
CA PHE A 2 -2.47 0.50 16.56
C PHE A 2 -2.33 1.41 17.78
N GLY A 3 -1.15 1.45 18.40
CA GLY A 3 -0.83 2.60 19.25
C GLY A 3 -1.07 3.84 18.42
N THR A 4 -1.74 4.84 18.96
CA THR A 4 -1.85 6.14 18.28
C THR A 4 -0.44 6.69 18.17
N SER A 5 0.17 6.59 16.98
CA SER A 5 1.37 7.37 16.69
C SER A 5 1.01 8.83 16.82
N THR A 6 1.89 9.62 17.45
CA THR A 6 1.75 11.07 17.53
C THR A 6 2.13 11.77 16.22
N SER A 7 2.66 11.04 15.23
CA SER A 7 2.96 11.59 13.90
C SER A 7 1.67 11.93 13.16
N VAL A 8 1.58 13.17 12.70
CA VAL A 8 0.49 13.64 11.83
C VAL A 8 0.53 12.88 10.51
N GLU A 9 1.72 12.72 9.93
CA GLU A 9 1.96 12.07 8.64
C GLU A 9 1.53 10.61 8.65
N PHE A 10 1.82 9.88 9.73
CA PHE A 10 1.36 8.50 9.88
C PHE A 10 -0.17 8.41 9.90
N ASN A 11 -0.83 9.25 10.70
CA ASN A 11 -2.28 9.23 10.84
C ASN A 11 -2.98 9.61 9.54
N GLU A 12 -2.49 10.64 8.85
CA GLU A 12 -2.96 11.05 7.52
C GLU A 12 -2.78 9.93 6.50
N ALA A 13 -1.65 9.23 6.53
CA ALA A 13 -1.40 8.12 5.61
C ALA A 13 -2.33 6.92 5.85
N VAL A 14 -2.56 6.56 7.11
CA VAL A 14 -3.56 5.53 7.48
C VAL A 14 -4.95 5.93 6.98
N GLU A 15 -5.34 7.18 7.18
CA GLU A 15 -6.65 7.68 6.75
C GLU A 15 -6.77 7.68 5.22
N TYR A 16 -5.75 8.18 4.52
CA TYR A 16 -5.73 8.23 3.07
C TYR A 16 -5.86 6.84 2.45
N LEU A 17 -5.05 5.86 2.90
CA LEU A 17 -5.10 4.49 2.38
C LEU A 17 -6.46 3.82 2.65
N CYS A 18 -7.10 4.10 3.79
CA CYS A 18 -8.44 3.59 4.05
C CYS A 18 -9.52 4.24 3.19
N LYS A 19 -9.41 5.55 2.89
CA LYS A 19 -10.38 6.28 2.05
C LYS A 19 -10.20 6.02 0.56
N GLN A 20 -8.96 5.85 0.12
CA GLN A 20 -8.57 5.65 -1.28
C GLN A 20 -7.68 4.40 -1.39
N PRO A 21 -8.22 3.20 -1.14
CA PRO A 21 -7.39 2.00 -1.13
C PRO A 21 -6.89 1.65 -2.54
N PRO A 22 -5.65 1.16 -2.69
CA PRO A 22 -5.15 0.68 -3.97
C PRO A 22 -6.04 -0.46 -4.49
N LYS A 23 -6.30 -0.46 -5.80
CA LYS A 23 -6.88 -1.65 -6.45
C LYS A 23 -5.90 -2.80 -6.38
N LYS A 24 -6.41 -4.01 -6.20
CA LYS A 24 -5.61 -5.23 -6.23
C LYS A 24 -5.69 -5.85 -7.62
N GLN A 25 -4.54 -6.13 -8.22
CA GLN A 25 -4.50 -6.92 -9.44
C GLN A 25 -4.92 -8.37 -9.14
N ILE A 26 -5.83 -8.90 -9.94
CA ILE A 26 -6.37 -10.25 -9.83
C ILE A 26 -6.32 -10.94 -11.19
N VAL A 27 -6.48 -12.27 -11.18
CA VAL A 27 -6.61 -13.07 -12.40
C VAL A 27 -8.05 -13.59 -12.46
N ILE A 28 -8.79 -13.23 -13.51
CA ILE A 28 -10.13 -13.75 -13.82
C ILE A 28 -10.02 -14.46 -15.16
N GLU A 29 -10.35 -15.76 -15.19
CA GLU A 29 -10.37 -16.57 -16.42
C GLU A 29 -9.06 -16.49 -17.24
N GLY A 30 -7.91 -16.47 -16.54
CA GLY A 30 -6.59 -16.38 -17.15
C GLY A 30 -6.18 -14.99 -17.64
N LYS A 31 -7.00 -13.96 -17.40
CA LYS A 31 -6.71 -12.55 -17.75
C LYS A 31 -6.48 -11.71 -16.51
N LEU A 32 -5.61 -10.72 -16.63
CA LEU A 32 -5.39 -9.73 -15.57
C LEU A 32 -6.57 -8.77 -15.49
N ASP A 33 -7.04 -8.53 -14.27
CA ASP A 33 -8.09 -7.58 -13.95
C ASP A 33 -7.77 -6.87 -12.62
N TRP A 34 -8.60 -5.90 -12.23
CA TRP A 34 -8.42 -5.07 -11.04
C TRP A 34 -9.65 -5.11 -10.14
N ALA A 35 -9.46 -5.60 -8.91
CA ALA A 35 -10.50 -5.59 -7.89
C ALA A 35 -10.34 -4.41 -6.93
N ALA A 36 -11.47 -3.87 -6.47
CA ALA A 36 -11.47 -2.94 -5.34
C ALA A 36 -10.97 -3.65 -4.07
N ALA A 37 -10.07 -3.01 -3.33
CA ALA A 37 -9.67 -3.48 -2.01
C ALA A 37 -10.72 -3.05 -0.98
N ARG A 38 -11.14 -4.00 -0.16
CA ARG A 38 -12.02 -3.81 1.00
C ARG A 38 -11.40 -4.48 2.21
N GLN A 39 -11.73 -3.98 3.40
CA GLN A 39 -11.39 -4.66 4.64
C GLN A 39 -12.30 -5.86 4.80
N ASP A 40 -11.72 -7.06 4.92
CA ASP A 40 -12.48 -8.29 5.13
C ASP A 40 -12.78 -8.45 6.63
N GLN A 41 -13.80 -9.23 6.99
CA GLN A 41 -14.04 -9.60 8.39
C GLN A 41 -13.57 -11.05 8.60
N PRO A 42 -12.75 -11.36 9.64
CA PRO A 42 -12.45 -10.55 10.83
C PRO A 42 -11.08 -9.81 10.78
N GLU A 43 -10.77 -9.04 9.73
CA GLU A 43 -9.51 -8.31 9.62
C GLU A 43 -9.50 -7.06 10.51
N SER A 44 -8.47 -6.90 11.34
CA SER A 44 -8.27 -5.65 12.09
C SER A 44 -7.84 -4.50 11.16
N LYS A 45 -8.09 -3.26 11.57
CA LYS A 45 -7.62 -2.06 10.83
C LYS A 45 -6.12 -2.11 10.56
N SER A 46 -5.33 -2.68 11.48
CA SER A 46 -3.88 -2.81 11.31
C SER A 46 -3.45 -3.80 10.26
N GLN A 47 -4.08 -4.97 10.26
CA GLN A 47 -3.86 -5.95 9.20
C GLN A 47 -4.28 -5.40 7.85
N TYR A 48 -5.41 -4.68 7.81
CA TYR A 48 -5.90 -4.06 6.59
C TYR A 48 -4.93 -3.05 6.01
N VAL A 49 -4.49 -2.06 6.80
CA VAL A 49 -3.56 -1.02 6.36
C VAL A 49 -2.24 -1.65 5.88
N LEU A 50 -1.65 -2.59 6.62
CA LEU A 50 -0.42 -3.27 6.19
C LEU A 50 -0.63 -4.12 4.93
N ARG A 51 -1.83 -4.65 4.69
CA ARG A 51 -2.19 -5.30 3.42
C ARG A 51 -2.30 -4.30 2.28
N LEU A 52 -2.81 -3.10 2.52
CA LEU A 52 -2.83 -2.03 1.51
C LEU A 52 -1.40 -1.60 1.13
N VAL A 53 -0.51 -1.40 2.11
CA VAL A 53 0.91 -1.09 1.85
C VAL A 53 1.57 -2.17 0.98
N ARG A 54 1.34 -3.45 1.29
CA ARG A 54 1.81 -4.57 0.44
C ARG A 54 1.23 -4.52 -0.97
N THR A 55 -0.03 -4.12 -1.12
CA THR A 55 -0.70 -4.00 -2.42
C THR A 55 -0.11 -2.86 -3.24
N VAL A 56 0.13 -1.69 -2.64
CA VAL A 56 0.83 -0.56 -3.30
C VAL A 56 2.18 -1.01 -3.82
N ARG A 57 2.98 -1.67 -2.96
CA ARG A 57 4.28 -2.23 -3.34
C ARG A 57 4.15 -3.20 -4.51
N ASN A 58 3.20 -4.13 -4.45
CA ASN A 58 3.00 -5.11 -5.53
C ASN A 58 2.57 -4.45 -6.84
N ASN A 59 1.71 -3.43 -6.79
CA ASN A 59 1.29 -2.68 -7.98
C ASN A 59 2.48 -1.95 -8.62
N LEU A 60 3.39 -1.40 -7.81
CA LEU A 60 4.61 -0.76 -8.31
C LEU A 60 5.52 -1.74 -9.07
N PHE A 61 5.67 -2.97 -8.59
CA PHE A 61 6.56 -3.95 -9.25
C PHE A 61 5.89 -4.73 -10.39
N HIS A 62 4.58 -4.98 -10.32
CA HIS A 62 3.90 -5.96 -11.18
C HIS A 62 2.60 -5.46 -11.82
N GLY A 63 2.17 -4.22 -11.58
CA GLY A 63 0.84 -3.70 -11.88
C GLY A 63 0.51 -3.48 -13.36
N GLY A 64 0.69 -4.50 -14.20
CA GLY A 64 0.30 -4.45 -15.61
C GLY A 64 1.02 -3.35 -16.39
N LYS A 65 2.20 -2.92 -15.91
CA LYS A 65 3.00 -1.85 -16.52
C LYS A 65 3.42 -2.15 -17.94
N PHE A 66 3.31 -3.39 -18.42
CA PHE A 66 3.61 -3.79 -19.80
C PHE A 66 2.51 -4.72 -20.32
N PRO A 67 1.30 -4.23 -20.63
CA PRO A 67 0.32 -5.03 -21.33
C PRO A 67 0.75 -5.16 -22.79
N GLU A 68 0.95 -6.39 -23.25
CA GLU A 68 1.03 -6.71 -24.67
C GLU A 68 -0.32 -6.42 -25.35
N PRO A 69 -0.37 -5.86 -26.58
CA PRO A 69 0.75 -5.42 -27.43
C PRO A 69 1.14 -3.95 -27.21
N THR A 70 0.48 -3.26 -26.29
CA THR A 70 0.53 -1.80 -26.11
C THR A 70 1.82 -1.27 -25.48
N GLY A 71 2.64 -2.11 -24.83
CA GLY A 71 3.90 -1.70 -24.22
C GLY A 71 3.71 -0.88 -22.92
N PRO A 72 4.74 -0.17 -22.44
CA PRO A 72 4.73 0.39 -21.09
C PRO A 72 3.59 1.38 -20.80
N ILE A 73 2.85 1.18 -19.71
CA ILE A 73 1.92 2.18 -19.16
C ILE A 73 2.69 3.05 -18.16
N ALA A 74 2.61 4.37 -18.34
CA ALA A 74 3.21 5.32 -17.42
C ALA A 74 2.63 5.17 -16.01
N GLU A 75 3.50 5.26 -15.00
CA GLU A 75 3.05 5.35 -13.60
C GLU A 75 2.11 6.54 -13.45
N SER A 76 0.94 6.31 -12.83
CA SER A 76 0.01 7.40 -12.61
C SER A 76 0.47 8.26 -11.44
N ALA A 77 0.10 9.54 -11.44
CA ALA A 77 0.32 10.40 -10.27
C ALA A 77 -0.31 9.82 -8.99
N GLY A 78 -1.37 9.01 -9.12
CA GLY A 78 -1.99 8.28 -8.01
C GLY A 78 -1.08 7.21 -7.40
N ASP A 79 -0.26 6.53 -8.19
CA ASP A 79 0.65 5.49 -7.70
C ASP A 79 1.76 6.09 -6.81
N GLN A 80 2.26 7.28 -7.17
CA GLN A 80 3.25 8.00 -6.36
C GLN A 80 2.67 8.47 -5.02
N VAL A 81 1.41 8.95 -5.02
CA VAL A 81 0.73 9.37 -3.78
C VAL A 81 0.50 8.15 -2.86
N LEU A 82 0.04 7.02 -3.42
CA LEU A 82 -0.11 5.77 -2.69
C LEU A 82 1.22 5.26 -2.11
N LEU A 83 2.30 5.35 -2.88
CA LEU A 83 3.64 4.98 -2.44
C LEU A 83 4.12 5.85 -1.27
N LYS A 84 3.95 7.17 -1.38
CA LYS A 84 4.30 8.12 -0.31
C LYS A 84 3.58 7.77 1.00
N HIS A 85 2.26 7.57 0.95
CA HIS A 85 1.51 7.19 2.14
C HIS A 85 1.91 5.79 2.65
N GLY A 86 2.22 4.85 1.77
CA GLY A 86 2.75 3.54 2.15
C GLY A 86 4.06 3.65 2.95
N LEU A 87 4.97 4.51 2.53
CA LEU A 87 6.23 4.77 3.23
C LEU A 87 5.99 5.45 4.60
N SER A 88 5.10 6.45 4.67
CA SER A 88 4.74 7.11 5.94
C SER A 88 4.16 6.13 6.96
N VAL A 89 3.35 5.16 6.52
CA VAL A 89 2.86 4.09 7.40
C VAL A 89 4.01 3.25 7.95
N LEU A 90 4.94 2.81 7.09
CA LEU A 90 6.07 1.98 7.52
C LEU A 90 7.02 2.74 8.46
N ALA A 91 7.28 4.02 8.18
CA ALA A 91 8.09 4.88 9.05
C ALA A 91 7.48 4.99 10.45
N GLY A 92 6.18 5.28 10.56
CA GLY A 92 5.52 5.33 11.87
C GLY A 92 5.47 3.98 12.59
N CYS A 93 5.43 2.86 11.86
CA CYS A 93 5.59 1.53 12.47
C CYS A 93 6.98 1.34 13.11
N VAL A 94 8.03 1.83 12.47
CA VAL A 94 9.41 1.75 12.98
C VAL A 94 9.63 2.69 14.16
N GLU A 95 9.05 3.89 14.13
CA GLU A 95 9.08 4.81 15.27
C GLU A 95 8.41 4.22 16.51
N MET A 96 7.27 3.55 16.35
CA MET A 96 6.55 2.90 17.45
C MET A 96 7.23 1.62 17.94
N GLU A 97 8.02 0.96 17.10
CA GLU A 97 8.72 -0.27 17.42
C GLU A 97 10.20 -0.18 16.98
N PRO A 98 11.07 0.41 17.83
CA PRO A 98 12.48 0.64 17.49
C PRO A 98 13.26 -0.63 17.12
N ARG A 99 12.80 -1.82 17.54
CA ARG A 99 13.40 -3.11 17.13
C ARG A 99 13.33 -3.34 15.62
N LEU A 100 12.43 -2.65 14.91
CA LEU A 100 12.31 -2.72 13.45
C LEU A 100 13.32 -1.83 12.72
N GLN A 101 13.99 -0.89 13.40
CA GLN A 101 14.88 0.08 12.78
C GLN A 101 16.00 -0.55 11.92
N PRO A 102 16.67 -1.65 12.33
CA PRO A 102 17.68 -2.31 11.49
C PRO A 102 17.13 -2.93 10.20
N TRP A 103 15.81 -3.11 10.10
CA TRP A 103 15.12 -3.70 8.95
C TRP A 103 14.50 -2.65 8.03
N PHE A 104 14.59 -1.38 8.42
CA PHE A 104 14.05 -0.23 7.71
C PHE A 104 15.18 0.72 7.35
N GLU A 105 16.06 0.23 6.47
CA GLU A 105 17.14 1.04 5.91
C GLU A 105 16.60 1.86 4.74
N VAL A 106 16.78 3.19 4.83
CA VAL A 106 16.57 4.12 3.73
C VAL A 106 17.96 4.71 3.46
N ASP A 107 18.65 4.17 2.46
CA ASP A 107 19.85 4.81 1.90
C ASP A 107 19.50 6.12 1.18
#